data_AF-A0A3C0PHW8-F1
#
_entry.id   AF-A0A3C0PHW8-F1
#
_cell.length_a   1.000
_cell.length_b   1.000
_cell.length_c   1.000
_cell.angle_alpha   90.00
_cell.angle_beta   90.00
_cell.angle_gamma   90.00
#
_symmetry.space_group_name_H-M   'P 1'
#
loop_
_entity.id
_entity.type
_entity.pdbx_description
1 polymer ?
#
loop_
_entity_poly.entity_id
_entity_poly.type
_entity_poly.pdbx_seq_one_letter_code
_entity_poly.pdbx_strand_id
1 'polypeptide(L)'
;MSTAQEILDSFIGINGFTINADTTEFRLETMTAILGIKPLDNHRAVCDGCGQIVVGIKDRKQRFYRDKPVFDWKVYLRVDRRRVNCPRCGVRSERFPFVDGRSRFTRRFELMVFNDIL
;
A
#
# COMPACT_ATOMS: atom_id res chain seq x y z
N MET A 1 12.93 16.93 -7.29
CA MET A 1 11.85 15.99 -7.65
C MET A 1 10.78 16.80 -8.36
N SER A 2 10.08 16.28 -9.38
CA SER A 2 9.10 17.10 -10.10
C SER A 2 7.90 17.42 -9.21
N THR A 3 7.36 18.63 -9.32
CA THR A 3 6.24 19.19 -8.53
C THR A 3 5.00 18.28 -8.51
N ALA A 4 4.79 17.46 -9.56
CA ALA A 4 3.71 16.50 -9.64
C ALA A 4 3.87 15.31 -8.66
N GLN A 5 5.11 14.93 -8.34
CA GLN A 5 5.42 13.84 -7.42
C GLN A 5 5.09 14.23 -5.96
N GLU A 6 5.39 15.48 -5.57
CA GLU A 6 5.08 16.01 -4.23
C GLU A 6 3.57 16.11 -3.98
N ILE A 7 2.78 16.42 -5.02
CA ILE A 7 1.31 16.43 -4.95
C ILE A 7 0.78 15.01 -4.73
N LEU A 8 1.32 14.01 -5.43
CA LEU A 8 0.95 12.61 -5.23
C LEU A 8 1.36 12.10 -3.83
N ASP A 9 2.55 12.48 -3.36
CA ASP A 9 3.06 12.12 -2.03
C ASP A 9 2.22 12.76 -0.91
N SER A 10 1.70 13.98 -1.11
CA SER A 10 0.80 14.64 -0.15
C SER A 10 -0.64 14.08 -0.13
N PHE A 11 -1.14 13.59 -1.28
CA PHE A 11 -2.52 13.07 -1.38
C PHE A 11 -2.69 11.64 -0.88
N ILE A 12 -1.64 10.82 -1.01
CA ILE A 12 -1.77 9.38 -0.78
C ILE A 12 -1.66 9.03 0.71
N GLY A 13 -0.91 9.79 1.51
CA GLY A 13 -0.90 9.62 2.98
C GLY A 13 -0.44 8.23 3.44
N ILE A 14 0.37 7.54 2.62
CA ILE A 14 0.91 6.20 2.88
C ILE A 14 2.34 6.36 3.38
N ASN A 15 2.48 6.66 4.67
CA ASN A 15 3.77 6.90 5.30
C ASN A 15 4.74 5.72 5.11
N GLY A 16 5.97 6.03 4.70
CA GLY A 16 7.03 5.04 4.46
C GLY A 16 7.03 4.43 3.05
N PHE A 17 6.18 4.91 2.15
CA PHE A 17 6.10 4.48 0.75
C PHE A 17 6.20 5.67 -0.18
N THR A 18 6.60 5.42 -1.42
CA THR A 18 6.61 6.40 -2.53
C THR A 18 6.02 5.78 -3.78
N ILE A 19 5.55 6.61 -4.71
CA ILE A 19 5.05 6.15 -6.00
C ILE A 19 6.18 5.52 -6.83
N ASN A 20 5.86 4.40 -7.46
CA ASN A 20 6.65 3.79 -8.49
C ASN A 20 5.98 4.07 -9.85
N ALA A 21 6.55 4.99 -10.61
CA ALA A 21 6.03 5.40 -11.91
C ALA A 21 5.97 4.21 -12.90
N ASP A 22 6.95 3.31 -12.86
CA ASP A 22 7.06 2.15 -13.77
C ASP A 22 5.91 1.14 -13.60
N THR A 23 5.22 1.16 -12.46
CA THR A 23 4.11 0.25 -12.18
C THR A 23 2.78 0.98 -12.01
N THR A 24 2.74 2.27 -12.33
CA THR A 24 1.55 3.11 -12.33
C THR A 24 0.87 3.09 -13.69
N GLU A 25 -0.45 2.96 -13.70
CA GLU A 25 -1.28 2.81 -14.91
C GLU A 25 -2.60 3.58 -14.74
N PHE A 26 -3.02 4.28 -15.79
CA PHE A 26 -4.31 4.95 -15.86
C PHE A 26 -5.14 4.37 -17.01
N ARG A 27 -6.38 3.99 -16.71
CA ARG A 27 -7.34 3.40 -17.65
C ARG A 27 -8.53 4.32 -17.78
N LEU A 28 -8.62 5.06 -18.89
CA LEU A 28 -9.65 6.08 -19.09
C LEU A 28 -11.04 5.47 -19.31
N GLU A 29 -11.12 4.35 -20.01
CA GLU A 29 -12.38 3.68 -20.36
C GLU A 29 -13.15 3.21 -19.11
N THR A 30 -12.41 2.92 -18.04
CA THR A 30 -12.96 2.43 -16.77
C THR A 30 -12.77 3.41 -15.63
N MET A 31 -12.25 4.62 -15.92
CA MET A 31 -11.84 5.63 -14.94
C MET A 31 -11.07 5.00 -13.77
N THR A 32 -10.03 4.20 -14.06
CA THR A 32 -9.28 3.45 -13.05
C THR A 32 -7.82 3.89 -13.02
N ALA A 33 -7.36 4.30 -11.84
CA ALA A 33 -5.96 4.62 -11.56
C ALA A 33 -5.36 3.49 -10.71
N ILE A 34 -4.36 2.81 -11.25
CA ILE A 34 -3.53 1.84 -10.52
C ILE A 34 -2.23 2.55 -10.19
N LEU A 35 -2.05 2.92 -8.92
CA LEU A 35 -0.86 3.60 -8.44
C LEU A 35 0.14 2.56 -7.94
N GLY A 36 1.25 2.44 -8.64
CA GLY A 36 2.39 1.64 -8.17
C GLY A 36 3.00 2.29 -6.93
N ILE A 37 3.19 1.55 -5.85
CA ILE A 37 3.91 2.04 -4.67
C ILE A 37 5.02 1.07 -4.27
N LYS A 38 6.10 1.63 -3.73
CA LYS A 38 7.20 0.88 -3.14
C LYS A 38 7.59 1.48 -1.79
N PRO A 39 8.09 0.66 -0.85
CA PRO A 39 8.67 1.19 0.37
C PRO A 39 9.81 2.18 0.07
N LEU A 40 9.98 3.19 0.91
CA LEU A 40 11.19 4.02 0.91
C LEU A 40 12.42 3.16 1.24
N ASP A 41 13.61 3.60 0.83
CA ASP A 41 14.85 2.83 1.01
C ASP A 41 15.15 2.53 2.49
N ASN A 42 14.76 3.44 3.39
CA ASN A 42 14.90 3.27 4.84
C ASN A 42 13.72 2.52 5.49
N HIS A 43 12.73 2.04 4.72
CA HIS A 43 11.55 1.38 5.26
C HIS A 43 11.84 -0.05 5.72
N ARG A 44 11.88 -0.22 7.04
CA ARG A 44 12.15 -1.50 7.70
C ARG A 44 10.91 -2.39 7.68
N ALA A 45 11.06 -3.65 7.29
CA ALA A 45 9.93 -4.58 7.26
C ALA A 45 9.49 -4.95 8.67
N VAL A 46 8.18 -4.93 8.92
CA VAL A 46 7.59 -5.26 10.23
C VAL A 46 6.79 -6.56 10.12
N CYS A 47 6.98 -7.50 11.04
CA CYS A 47 6.20 -8.74 11.06
C CYS A 47 4.74 -8.46 11.42
N ASP A 48 3.79 -8.92 10.60
CA ASP A 48 2.36 -8.72 10.87
C ASP A 48 1.84 -9.48 12.11
N GLY A 49 2.52 -10.55 12.50
CA GLY A 49 2.16 -11.33 13.69
C GLY A 49 2.56 -10.66 15.01
N CYS A 50 3.84 -10.34 15.18
CA CYS A 50 4.37 -9.85 16.47
C CYS A 50 4.82 -8.39 16.47
N GLY A 51 4.79 -7.70 15.33
CA GLY A 51 5.14 -6.27 15.23
C GLY A 51 6.64 -5.97 15.31
N GLN A 52 7.52 -6.97 15.44
CA GLN A 52 8.96 -6.72 15.45
C GLN A 52 9.48 -6.38 14.04
N ILE A 53 10.56 -5.61 13.99
CA ILE A 53 11.30 -5.34 12.76
C ILE A 53 12.07 -6.60 12.34
N VAL A 54 12.00 -6.95 11.05
CA VAL A 54 12.65 -8.13 10.50
C VAL A 54 13.45 -7.74 9.26
N VAL A 55 14.74 -8.05 9.25
CA VAL A 55 15.63 -7.82 8.09
C VAL A 55 15.48 -8.93 7.05
N GLY A 56 15.30 -10.17 7.49
CA GLY A 56 15.19 -11.33 6.60
C GLY A 56 13.92 -11.33 5.77
N ILE A 57 14.04 -11.08 4.47
CA ILE A 57 12.94 -11.18 3.49
C ILE A 57 12.93 -12.60 2.90
N LYS A 58 11.79 -13.28 2.96
CA LYS A 58 11.59 -14.59 2.34
C LYS A 58 11.35 -14.46 0.84
N ASP A 59 10.37 -13.65 0.48
CA ASP A 59 9.97 -13.35 -0.88
C ASP A 59 9.07 -12.10 -0.91
N ARG A 60 8.60 -11.75 -2.11
CA ARG A 60 7.66 -10.66 -2.36
C ARG A 60 6.49 -11.19 -3.17
N LYS A 61 5.29 -10.69 -2.90
CA LYS A 61 4.10 -11.01 -3.67
C LYS A 61 3.34 -9.75 -4.02
N GLN A 62 3.04 -9.58 -5.30
CA GLN A 62 2.22 -8.46 -5.77
C GLN A 62 0.83 -8.50 -5.12
N ARG A 63 0.38 -7.33 -4.68
CA ARG A 63 -0.94 -7.10 -4.10
C ARG A 63 -1.54 -5.82 -4.64
N PHE A 64 -2.87 -5.83 -4.71
CA PHE A 64 -3.67 -4.66 -5.02
C PHE A 64 -4.58 -4.33 -3.85
N TYR A 65 -4.55 -3.08 -3.41
CA TYR A 65 -5.43 -2.55 -2.37
C TYR A 65 -6.36 -1.52 -3.00
N ARG A 66 -7.66 -1.70 -2.83
CA ARG A 66 -8.64 -0.68 -3.20
C ARG A 66 -8.51 0.48 -2.24
N ASP A 67 -8.43 1.69 -2.79
CA ASP A 67 -8.20 2.90 -2.03
C ASP A 67 -9.30 3.93 -2.28
N LYS A 68 -9.27 5.02 -1.50
CA LYS A 68 -10.23 6.12 -1.62
C LYS A 68 -10.29 6.61 -3.08
N PRO A 69 -11.49 6.72 -3.68
CA PRO A 69 -11.64 7.28 -5.02
C PRO A 69 -11.18 8.74 -5.05
N VAL A 70 -10.77 9.19 -6.23
CA VAL A 70 -10.39 10.58 -6.50
C VAL A 70 -11.26 11.06 -7.65
N PHE A 71 -12.21 11.96 -7.36
CA PHE A 71 -13.33 12.25 -8.28
C PHE A 71 -14.02 10.94 -8.71
N ASP A 72 -14.30 10.80 -10.00
CA ASP A 72 -14.89 9.57 -10.58
C ASP A 72 -13.89 8.42 -10.72
N TRP A 73 -12.62 8.64 -10.38
CA TRP A 73 -11.59 7.62 -10.55
C TRP A 73 -11.60 6.58 -9.44
N LYS A 74 -11.67 5.32 -9.86
CA LYS A 74 -11.35 4.17 -9.05
C LYS A 74 -9.84 4.10 -8.81
N VAL A 75 -9.39 4.32 -7.58
CA VAL A 75 -7.98 4.16 -7.20
C VAL A 75 -7.67 2.76 -6.63
N TYR A 76 -6.57 2.18 -7.08
CA TYR A 76 -5.96 0.97 -6.52
C TYR A 76 -4.48 1.19 -6.27
N LEU A 77 -3.94 0.65 -5.18
CA LEU A 77 -2.51 0.64 -4.90
C LEU A 77 -1.93 -0.71 -5.27
N ARG A 78 -0.92 -0.72 -6.15
CA ARG A 78 -0.17 -1.91 -6.53
C ARG A 78 1.16 -1.93 -5.78
N VAL A 79 1.43 -2.99 -5.03
CA VAL A 79 2.64 -3.11 -4.22
C VAL A 79 3.14 -4.55 -4.14
N ASP A 80 4.45 -4.72 -4.16
CA ASP A 80 5.11 -6.00 -3.88
C ASP A 80 5.31 -6.18 -2.38
N ARG A 81 4.28 -6.73 -1.73
CA ARG A 81 4.26 -6.96 -0.29
C ARG A 81 5.29 -8.02 0.09
N ARG A 82 6.22 -7.66 0.98
CA ARG A 82 7.25 -8.58 1.47
C ARG A 82 6.59 -9.66 2.35
N ARG A 83 7.13 -10.88 2.31
CA ARG A 83 7.00 -11.83 3.42
C ARG A 83 8.33 -11.92 4.12
N VAL A 84 8.32 -11.83 5.45
CA VAL A 84 9.50 -11.82 6.30
C VAL A 84 9.72 -13.18 6.95
N ASN A 85 10.98 -13.56 7.14
CA ASN A 85 11.39 -14.70 7.97
C ASN A 85 11.50 -14.23 9.42
N CYS A 86 10.37 -14.11 10.11
CA CYS A 86 10.35 -13.63 11.48
C CYS A 86 10.91 -14.71 12.44
N PRO A 87 11.91 -14.41 13.29
CA PRO A 87 12.48 -15.39 14.21
C PRO A 87 11.48 -15.86 15.27
N ARG A 88 10.45 -15.06 15.58
CA ARG A 88 9.39 -15.42 16.54
C ARG A 88 8.18 -16.12 15.89
N CYS A 89 7.81 -15.74 14.67
CA CYS A 89 6.52 -16.13 14.07
C CYS A 89 6.64 -17.00 12.82
N GLY A 90 7.86 -17.31 12.37
CA GLY A 90 8.13 -17.95 11.08
C GLY A 90 7.86 -17.02 9.89
N VAL A 91 7.51 -17.58 8.74
CA VAL A 91 7.21 -16.81 7.52
C VAL A 91 5.88 -16.07 7.70
N ARG A 92 5.91 -14.74 7.67
CA ARG A 92 4.72 -13.88 7.79
C ARG A 92 4.72 -12.80 6.73
N SER A 93 3.54 -12.31 6.35
CA SER A 93 3.47 -11.07 5.59
C SER A 93 4.03 -9.91 6.39
N GLU A 94 4.62 -8.96 5.70
CA GLU A 94 4.95 -7.67 6.26
C GLU A 94 3.68 -6.91 6.65
N ARG A 95 3.69 -6.21 7.78
CA ARG A 95 2.65 -5.27 8.18
C ARG A 95 2.78 -3.97 7.40
N PHE A 96 1.69 -3.52 6.81
CA PHE A 96 1.58 -2.19 6.23
C PHE A 96 0.74 -1.30 7.14
N PRO A 97 1.16 -0.05 7.43
CA PRO A 97 0.45 0.80 8.39
C PRO A 97 -0.93 1.27 7.90
N PHE A 98 -1.19 1.15 6.59
CA PHE A 98 -2.39 1.63 5.90
C PHE A 98 -3.39 0.52 5.52
N VAL A 99 -3.11 -0.74 5.86
CA VAL A 99 -3.98 -1.90 5.59
C VAL A 99 -4.08 -2.77 6.84
N ASP A 100 -5.29 -3.20 7.16
CA ASP A 100 -5.53 -4.13 8.24
C ASP A 100 -5.39 -5.59 7.78
N GLY A 101 -4.40 -6.29 8.36
CA GLY A 101 -4.17 -7.73 8.18
C GLY A 101 -4.20 -8.22 6.72
N ARG A 102 -5.28 -8.95 6.38
CA ARG A 102 -5.53 -9.56 5.07
C ARG A 102 -6.50 -8.75 4.19
N SER A 103 -6.95 -7.57 4.64
CA SER A 103 -7.88 -6.74 3.88
C SER A 103 -7.35 -6.45 2.48
N ARG A 104 -8.28 -6.28 1.54
CA ARG A 104 -8.00 -5.83 0.17
C ARG A 104 -8.30 -4.34 0.00
N PHE A 105 -8.57 -3.64 1.09
CA PHE A 105 -8.88 -2.23 1.14
C PHE A 105 -7.86 -1.50 2.02
N THR A 106 -7.61 -0.24 1.73
CA THR A 106 -6.89 0.61 2.69
C THR A 106 -7.81 0.94 3.85
N ARG A 107 -7.24 1.15 5.04
CA ARG A 107 -8.01 1.56 6.22
C ARG A 107 -8.81 2.84 5.95
N ARG A 108 -8.25 3.77 5.18
CA ARG A 108 -8.95 5.02 4.80
C ARG A 108 -10.14 4.78 3.87
N PHE A 109 -10.08 3.79 2.98
CA PHE A 109 -11.23 3.39 2.18
C PHE A 109 -12.31 2.76 3.06
N GLU A 110 -11.93 1.87 3.97
CA GLU A 110 -12.87 1.21 4.89
C GLU A 110 -13.60 2.24 5.78
N LEU A 111 -12.87 3.24 6.30
CA LEU A 111 -13.46 4.34 7.07
C LEU A 111 -14.40 5.22 6.24
N MET A 112 -14.07 5.51 4.98
CA MET A 112 -14.96 6.27 4.08
C MET A 112 -16.29 5.53 3.89
N VAL A 113 -16.23 4.26 3.51
CA VAL A 113 -17.43 3.45 3.29
C VAL A 113 -18.28 3.34 4.56
N PHE A 114 -17.63 3.20 5.73
CA PHE A 114 -18.35 3.16 7.00
C PHE A 114 -19.11 4.46 7.29
N ASN A 115 -18.48 5.62 7.04
CA ASN A 115 -19.08 6.92 7.26
C ASN A 115 -20.17 7.28 6.23
N ASP A 116 -20.14 6.69 5.04
CA ASP A 116 -21.17 6.93 4.01
C ASP A 116 -22.47 6.14 4.27
N ILE A 117 -22.47 5.20 5.22
CA ILE A 117 -23.60 4.32 5.56
C ILE A 117 -24.35 4.80 6.82
N LEU A 118 -23.76 5.73 7.59
CA LEU A 118 -24.34 6.34 8.79
C LEU A 118 -24.81 7.77 8.52
#